data_AF-G0ZCE7-F1
#
_entry.id   AF-G0ZCE7-F1
#
_cell.length_a   1.000
_cell.length_b   1.000
_cell.length_c   1.000
_cell.angle_alpha   90.00
_cell.angle_beta   90.00
_cell.angle_gamma   90.00
#
_symmetry.space_group_name_H-M   'P 1'
#
loop_
_entity.id
_entity.type
_entity.pdbx_description
1 polymer ?
#
loop_
_entity_poly.entity_id
_entity_poly.type
_entity_poly.pdbx_seq_one_letter_code
_entity_poly.pdbx_strand_id
1 'polypeptide(L)' 'ANREQVQAWLEVWEPRAYEALLPLAEEATGIAALDEVRSAFATRLQKIGLKSREE' A
#
# COMPACT_ATOMS: atom_id res chain seq x y z
N ALA A 1 -6.47 -8.90 18.57
CA ALA A 1 -6.60 -7.49 19.01
C ALA A 1 -5.77 -6.53 18.14
N ASN A 2 -4.52 -6.19 18.49
CA ASN A 2 -3.79 -5.11 17.78
C ASN A 2 -3.53 -5.41 16.30
N ARG A 3 -3.14 -6.65 15.97
CA ARG A 3 -2.87 -7.06 14.58
C ARG A 3 -4.10 -6.96 13.68
N GLU A 4 -5.25 -7.42 14.16
CA GLU A 4 -6.53 -7.35 13.44
C GLU A 4 -6.99 -5.91 13.24
N GLN A 5 -6.82 -5.07 14.27
CA GLN A 5 -7.16 -3.64 14.19
C GLN A 5 -6.31 -2.93 13.13
N VAL A 6 -5.00 -3.19 13.11
CA VAL A 6 -4.09 -2.62 12.12
C VAL A 6 -4.36 -3.19 10.73
N GLN A 7 -4.71 -4.47 10.61
CA GLN A 7 -5.11 -5.08 9.35
C GLN A 7 -6.36 -4.39 8.77
N ALA A 8 -7.39 -4.16 9.59
CA ALA A 8 -8.59 -3.43 9.17
C ALA A 8 -8.29 -1.98 8.75
N TRP A 9 -7.31 -1.32 9.38
CA TRP A 9 -6.87 0.00 8.93
C TRP A 9 -6.16 -0.06 7.59
N LEU A 10 -5.29 -1.04 7.37
CA LEU A 10 -4.59 -1.23 6.10
C LEU A 10 -5.56 -1.44 4.95
N GLU A 11 -6.59 -2.27 5.14
CA GLU A 11 -7.63 -2.55 4.14
C GLU A 11 -8.35 -1.27 3.66
N VAL A 12 -8.51 -0.28 4.53
CA VAL A 12 -9.18 0.98 4.21
C VAL A 12 -8.22 2.03 3.66
N TRP A 13 -7.04 2.17 4.27
CA TRP A 13 -6.15 3.30 4.02
C TRP A 13 -5.11 3.05 2.94
N GLU A 14 -4.68 1.80 2.73
CA GLU A 14 -3.70 1.48 1.70
C GLU A 14 -4.20 1.81 0.29
N PRO A 15 -5.45 1.46 -0.10
CA PRO A 15 -5.98 1.82 -1.42
C PRO A 15 -6.16 3.33 -1.58
N ARG A 16 -6.63 4.01 -0.53
CA ARG A 16 -6.82 5.48 -0.55
C ARG A 16 -5.50 6.22 -0.70
N ALA A 17 -4.44 5.73 -0.06
CA ALA A 17 -3.11 6.31 -0.20
C ALA A 17 -2.57 6.11 -1.63
N TYR A 18 -2.77 4.92 -2.20
CA TYR A 18 -2.40 4.66 -3.59
C TYR A 18 -3.16 5.56 -4.57
N GLU A 19 -4.49 5.63 -4.46
CA GLU A 19 -5.35 6.49 -5.29
C GLU A 19 -4.98 7.99 -5.17
N ALA A 20 -4.63 8.46 -3.97
CA ALA A 20 -4.21 9.84 -3.76
C ALA A 20 -2.85 10.16 -4.40
N LEU A 21 -1.96 9.15 -4.53
CA LEU A 21 -0.64 9.29 -5.13
C LEU A 21 -0.65 9.05 -6.65
N LEU A 22 -1.69 8.39 -7.18
CA LEU A 22 -1.79 8.05 -8.60
C LEU A 22 -1.66 9.27 -9.53
N PRO A 23 -2.33 10.43 -9.29
CA PRO A 23 -2.19 11.61 -10.16
C PRO A 23 -0.75 12.16 -10.15
N LEU A 24 -0.06 12.10 -9.01
CA LEU A 24 1.33 12.53 -8.92
C LEU A 24 2.26 11.58 -9.68
N ALA A 25 1.99 10.28 -9.63
CA ALA A 25 2.76 9.29 -10.37
C ALA A 25 2.56 9.43 -11.88
N GLU A 26 1.36 9.76 -12.35
CA GLU A 26 1.07 10.06 -13.75
C GLU A 26 1.83 11.29 -14.26
N GLU A 27 1.99 12.33 -13.43
CA GLU A 27 2.67 13.58 -13.82
C GLU A 27 4.20 13.54 -13.67
N ALA A 28 4.73 12.71 -12.77
CA ALA A 28 6.15 12.73 -12.41
C ALA A 28 6.91 11.47 -12.84
N THR A 29 7.11 10.52 -11.92
CA THR A 29 8.05 9.39 -12.06
C THR A 29 7.45 8.17 -12.75
N GLY A 30 6.14 8.20 -13.04
CA GLY A 30 5.39 7.10 -13.66
C GLY A 30 4.71 6.17 -12.65
N ILE A 31 3.59 5.57 -13.07
CA ILE A 31 2.80 4.60 -12.28
C ILE A 31 3.65 3.39 -11.84
N ALA A 32 4.57 2.93 -12.69
CA ALA A 32 5.46 1.81 -12.37
C ALA A 32 6.31 2.04 -11.10
N ALA A 33 6.79 3.28 -10.89
CA ALA A 33 7.54 3.62 -9.69
C ALA A 33 6.65 3.60 -8.43
N LEU A 34 5.38 4.00 -8.57
CA LEU A 34 4.40 3.91 -7.47
C LEU A 34 4.08 2.45 -7.14
N ASP A 35 3.94 1.59 -8.16
CA ASP A 35 3.71 0.15 -7.98
C ASP A 35 4.90 -0.55 -7.31
N GLU A 36 6.14 -0.21 -7.66
CA GLU A 36 7.34 -0.72 -6.99
C GLU A 36 7.36 -0.37 -5.50
N VAL A 37 7.02 0.88 -5.16
CA VAL A 37 6.93 1.33 -3.76
C VAL A 37 5.81 0.58 -3.02
N ARG A 38 4.66 0.38 -3.67
CA ARG A 38 3.53 -0.38 -3.12
C ARG A 38 3.92 -1.83 -2.83
N SER A 39 4.61 -2.50 -3.76
CA SER A 39 5.09 -3.88 -3.59
C SER A 39 6.14 -4.00 -2.49
N ALA A 40 7.06 -3.03 -2.40
CA ALA A 40 8.04 -2.97 -1.31
C ALA A 40 7.36 -2.78 0.06
N PHE A 41 6.28 -2.00 0.11
CA PHE A 41 5.46 -1.84 1.31
C PHE A 41 4.74 -3.15 1.69
N ALA A 42 4.14 -3.84 0.72
CA ALA A 42 3.53 -5.15 0.95
C ALA A 42 4.54 -6.17 1.53
N THR A 43 5.75 -6.21 0.98
CA THR A 43 6.85 -7.04 1.51
C THR A 43 7.19 -6.71 2.96
N ARG A 44 7.19 -5.42 3.35
CA ARG A 44 7.43 -5.00 4.74
C ARG A 44 6.31 -5.43 5.67
N LEU A 45 5.06 -5.34 5.23
CA LEU A 45 3.89 -5.79 6.00
C LEU A 45 3.92 -7.30 6.24
N GLN A 46 4.28 -8.09 5.22
CA GLN A 46 4.39 -9.54 5.35
C GLN A 46 5.39 -9.96 6.42
N LYS A 47 6.55 -9.27 6.52
CA LYS A 47 7.57 -9.55 7.56
C LYS A 47 7.05 -9.41 8.98
N ILE A 48 6.07 -8.53 9.19
CA ILE A 48 5.44 -8.33 10.50
C ILE A 48 4.11 -9.08 10.62
N GLY A 49 3.75 -9.93 9.66
CA GLY A 49 2.54 -10.77 9.62
C GLY A 49 1.25 -9.98 9.37
N LEU A 50 1.34 -8.89 8.60
CA LEU A 50 0.20 -8.15 8.04
C LEU A 50 0.17 -8.34 6.53
N LYS A 51 -0.97 -8.03 5.91
CA LYS A 51 -1.15 -8.16 4.46
C LYS A 51 -1.52 -6.81 3.86
N SER A 52 -0.88 -6.46 2.75
CA SER A 52 -1.39 -5.42 1.86
C SER A 52 -2.64 -5.93 1.14
N ARG A 53 -3.41 -5.01 0.54
CA ARG A 53 -4.56 -5.33 -0.30
C ARG A 53 -4.16 -5.65 -1.76
N GLU A 54 -2.88 -5.92 -2.03
CA GLU A 54 -2.50 -6.56 -3.29
C GLU A 54 -3.16 -7.95 -3.36
N GLU A 55 -4.24 -8.05 -4.13
CA GLU A 55 -4.66 -9.29 -4.78
C GLU A 55 -3.95 -9.42 -6.13
#